data_AF-A0A9N8YYH6-F1
#
_entry.id   AF-A0A9N8YYH6-F1
#
_cell.length_a   1.000
_cell.length_b   1.000
_cell.length_c   1.000
_cell.angle_alpha   90.00
_cell.angle_beta   90.00
_cell.angle_gamma   90.00
#
_symmetry.space_group_name_H-M   'P 1'
#
loop_
_entity.id
_entity.type
_entity.pdbx_description
1 polymer ?
#
loop_
_entity_poly.entity_id
_entity_poly.type
_entity_poly.pdbx_seq_one_letter_code
_entity_poly.pdbx_strand_id
1 'polypeptide(L)'
;GTPISHELSIYYKWPSSTSCYTITPIFTATDFESAQYFATQTQLKEVRKTLYHACNLENKSQKKALIYNNITRCYNSFAFNTTLIINSILKQNRIPVLFTNITTSTDIIILLNEIKQATRQHFQFWTKLNPPDMTYWGE
;
A
#
# COMPACT_ATOMS: atom_id res chain seq x y z
N GLY A 1 44.61 -26.77 21.68
CA GLY A 1 43.17 -26.57 21.48
C GLY A 1 42.99 -25.67 20.29
N THR A 2 42.20 -26.09 19.30
CA THR A 2 41.91 -25.32 18.08
C THR A 2 41.00 -24.12 18.41
N PRO A 3 41.32 -22.91 17.93
CA PRO A 3 40.49 -21.74 18.19
C PRO A 3 39.24 -21.78 17.32
N ILE A 4 38.07 -21.68 17.95
CA ILE A 4 36.77 -21.65 17.28
C ILE A 4 36.52 -20.21 16.83
N SER A 5 36.59 -19.94 15.53
CA SER A 5 36.15 -18.66 14.96
C SER A 5 34.63 -18.65 14.88
N HIS A 6 33.98 -17.86 15.73
CA HIS A 6 32.54 -17.61 15.59
C HIS A 6 32.33 -16.52 14.53
N GLU A 7 31.90 -16.91 13.33
CA GLU A 7 31.34 -15.98 12.35
C GLU A 7 29.97 -15.48 12.84
N LEU A 8 29.89 -14.19 13.15
CA LEU A 8 28.63 -13.49 13.41
C LEU A 8 28.07 -12.96 12.09
N SER A 9 27.25 -13.77 11.43
CA SER A 9 26.53 -13.34 10.22
C SER A 9 25.25 -12.60 10.60
N ILE A 10 25.25 -11.27 10.50
CA ILE A 10 24.05 -10.45 10.69
C ILE A 10 23.36 -10.28 9.32
N TYR A 11 22.26 -11.01 9.11
CA TYR A 11 21.47 -10.89 7.88
C TYR A 11 20.50 -9.69 7.98
N TYR A 12 20.87 -8.56 7.37
CA TYR A 12 19.92 -7.49 7.08
C TYR A 12 19.35 -7.68 5.67
N LYS A 13 18.05 -7.97 5.59
CA LYS A 13 17.33 -8.07 4.30
C LYS A 13 16.83 -6.68 3.90
N TRP A 14 17.66 -5.93 3.18
CA TRP A 14 17.24 -4.71 2.49
C TRP A 14 16.62 -5.09 1.13
N PRO A 15 15.52 -4.49 0.68
CA PRO A 15 14.97 -4.78 -0.64
C PRO A 15 15.88 -4.11 -1.68
N SER A 16 16.33 -4.88 -2.67
CA SER A 16 17.10 -4.46 -3.86
C SER A 16 18.60 -4.13 -3.67
N SER A 17 19.38 -5.10 -3.23
CA SER A 17 20.70 -5.44 -3.82
C SER A 17 21.37 -6.54 -2.99
N THR A 18 21.67 -7.68 -3.62
CA THR A 18 22.41 -8.78 -2.98
C THR A 18 23.91 -8.51 -3.11
N SER A 19 24.39 -7.52 -2.38
CA SER A 19 25.82 -7.26 -2.24
C SER A 19 26.35 -8.09 -1.06
N CYS A 20 27.19 -9.09 -1.31
CA CYS A 20 27.87 -9.80 -0.23
C CYS A 20 29.08 -8.97 0.22
N TYR A 21 29.01 -8.42 1.43
CA TYR A 21 30.16 -7.76 2.06
C TYR A 21 30.84 -8.78 2.96
N THR A 22 32.06 -9.19 2.61
CA THR A 22 32.91 -10.00 3.49
C THR A 22 33.57 -9.06 4.49
N ILE A 23 33.14 -9.11 5.74
CA ILE A 23 33.77 -8.34 6.82
C ILE A 23 34.90 -9.20 7.39
N THR A 24 36.13 -8.87 7.05
CA THR A 24 37.31 -9.43 7.74
C THR A 24 37.32 -8.95 9.18
N PRO A 25 37.31 -9.83 10.19
CA PRO A 25 37.33 -9.43 11.59
C PRO A 25 38.69 -8.78 11.91
N ILE A 26 38.64 -7.54 12.40
CA ILE A 26 39.82 -6.71 12.76
C ILE A 26 40.37 -7.09 14.15
N PHE A 27 39.67 -7.93 14.91
CA PHE A 27 40.00 -8.22 16.31
C PHE A 27 40.74 -9.55 16.49
N THR A 28 41.79 -9.53 17.30
CA THR A 28 42.54 -10.71 17.73
C THR A 28 41.99 -11.27 19.06
N ALA A 29 42.28 -12.53 19.39
CA ALA A 29 41.74 -13.21 20.58
C ALA A 29 42.05 -12.48 21.91
N THR A 30 43.15 -11.74 21.97
CA THR A 30 43.57 -10.94 23.13
C THR A 30 42.76 -9.64 23.30
N ASP A 31 42.10 -9.17 22.26
CA ASP A 31 41.33 -7.92 22.32
C ASP A 31 40.01 -8.09 23.08
N PHE A 32 39.49 -9.32 23.17
CA PHE A 32 38.19 -9.66 23.77
C PHE A 32 38.17 -9.61 25.31
N GLU A 33 39.33 -9.56 25.96
CA GLU A 33 39.44 -9.45 27.42
C GLU A 33 39.78 -8.02 27.88
N SER A 34 40.00 -7.11 26.93
CA SER A 34 40.33 -5.72 27.23
C SER A 34 39.12 -4.95 27.79
N ALA A 35 39.35 -4.03 28.73
CA ALA A 35 38.31 -3.11 29.21
C ALA A 35 37.67 -2.32 28.05
N GLN A 36 38.45 -2.05 27.00
CA GLN A 36 38.01 -1.35 25.79
C GLN A 36 37.01 -2.17 24.97
N TYR A 37 37.14 -3.50 24.93
CA TYR A 37 36.15 -4.38 24.30
C TYR A 37 34.80 -4.34 25.03
N PHE A 38 34.79 -4.43 26.36
CA PHE A 38 33.55 -4.33 27.13
C PHE A 38 32.85 -2.97 26.97
N ALA A 39 33.62 -1.89 26.93
CA ALA A 39 33.12 -0.55 26.64
C ALA A 39 32.47 -0.49 25.25
N THR A 40 33.14 -1.03 24.23
CA THR A 40 32.65 -1.09 22.85
C THR A 40 31.37 -1.93 22.74
N GLN A 41 31.33 -3.10 23.39
CA GLN A 41 30.13 -3.96 23.42
C GLN A 41 28.93 -3.23 24.05
N THR A 42 29.18 -2.48 25.12
CA THR A 42 28.15 -1.68 25.79
C THR A 42 27.64 -0.57 24.87
N GLN A 43 28.54 0.16 24.20
CA GLN A 43 28.17 1.18 23.21
C GLN A 43 27.33 0.59 22.08
N LEU A 44 27.72 -0.56 21.51
CA LEU A 44 26.97 -1.22 20.45
C LEU A 44 25.57 -1.66 20.90
N LYS A 45 25.43 -2.13 22.14
CA LYS A 45 24.12 -2.46 22.72
C LYS A 45 23.22 -1.22 22.82
N GLU A 46 23.76 -0.08 23.24
CA GLU A 46 23.03 1.18 23.31
C GLU A 46 22.66 1.71 21.92
N VAL A 47 23.59 1.71 20.96
CA VAL A 47 23.31 2.10 19.57
C VAL A 47 22.20 1.23 18.97
N ARG A 48 22.24 -0.08 19.21
CA ARG A 48 21.19 -1.00 18.76
C ARG A 48 19.82 -0.66 19.36
N LYS A 49 19.75 -0.35 20.66
CA LYS A 49 18.50 0.06 21.31
C LYS A 49 17.95 1.35 20.68
N THR A 50 18.82 2.34 20.45
CA THR A 50 18.46 3.61 19.82
C THR A 50 17.92 3.40 18.41
N LEU A 51 18.60 2.60 17.57
CA LEU A 51 18.15 2.28 16.22
C LEU A 51 16.80 1.56 16.23
N TYR A 52 16.64 0.56 17.10
CA TYR A 52 15.37 -0.14 17.26
C TYR A 52 14.24 0.81 17.64
N HIS A 53 14.50 1.75 18.56
CA HIS A 53 13.50 2.72 18.98
C HIS A 53 13.13 3.69 17.86
N ALA A 54 14.12 4.19 17.11
CA ALA A 54 13.91 5.06 15.96
C ALA A 54 13.06 4.37 14.87
N CYS A 55 13.40 3.13 14.48
CA CYS A 55 12.62 2.36 13.52
C CYS A 55 11.18 2.13 13.99
N ASN A 56 10.99 1.87 15.29
CA ASN A 56 9.65 1.70 15.86
C ASN A 56 8.83 3.00 15.83
N LEU A 57 9.45 4.15 16.06
CA LEU A 57 8.78 5.46 15.95
C LEU A 57 8.37 5.73 14.50
N GLU A 58 9.26 5.45 13.54
CA GLU A 58 8.97 5.59 12.11
C GLU A 58 7.80 4.69 11.69
N ASN A 59 7.84 3.40 12.05
CA ASN A 59 6.76 2.45 11.76
C ASN A 59 5.42 2.90 12.34
N LYS A 60 5.42 3.45 13.57
CA LYS A 60 4.21 4.02 14.18
C LYS A 60 3.71 5.25 13.42
N SER A 61 4.62 6.12 12.98
CA SER A 61 4.29 7.30 12.17
C SER A 61 3.67 6.92 10.82
N GLN A 62 4.27 5.97 10.10
CA GLN A 62 3.77 5.47 8.83
C GLN A 62 2.35 4.87 8.97
N LYS A 63 2.12 4.06 10.01
CA LYS A 63 0.78 3.51 10.30
C LYS A 63 -0.25 4.61 10.56
N LYS A 64 0.10 5.64 11.33
CA LYS A 64 -0.79 6.80 11.55
C LYS A 64 -1.13 7.50 10.24
N ALA A 65 -0.13 7.79 9.40
CA ALA A 65 -0.33 8.43 8.10
C ALA A 65 -1.28 7.62 7.21
N LEU A 66 -1.12 6.29 7.17
CA LEU A 66 -2.00 5.40 6.42
C LEU A 66 -3.45 5.44 6.92
N ILE A 67 -3.66 5.46 8.23
CA ILE A 67 -4.99 5.61 8.84
C ILE A 67 -5.61 6.94 8.42
N TYR A 68 -4.88 8.05 8.55
CA TYR A 68 -5.37 9.37 8.14
C TYR A 68 -5.73 9.42 6.66
N ASN A 69 -4.88 8.90 5.79
CA ASN A 69 -5.14 8.86 4.35
C ASN A 69 -6.43 8.09 4.02
N ASN A 70 -6.66 6.96 4.68
CA ASN A 70 -7.89 6.18 4.49
C ASN A 70 -9.13 6.95 4.97
N ILE A 71 -9.05 7.61 6.13
CA ILE A 71 -10.14 8.44 6.66
C ILE A 71 -10.46 9.58 5.68
N THR A 72 -9.46 10.34 5.25
CA THR A 72 -9.62 11.43 4.29
C THR A 72 -10.23 10.95 2.99
N ARG A 73 -9.77 9.80 2.46
CA ARG A 73 -10.34 9.21 1.25
C ARG A 73 -11.82 8.87 1.42
N CYS A 74 -12.21 8.27 2.55
CA CYS A 74 -13.60 7.95 2.84
C CYS A 74 -14.48 9.20 2.92
N TYR A 75 -14.04 10.24 3.65
CA TYR A 75 -14.78 11.50 3.75
C TYR A 75 -14.92 12.19 2.40
N ASN A 76 -13.84 12.26 1.62
CA ASN A 76 -13.87 12.88 0.29
C ASN A 76 -14.80 12.11 -0.65
N SER A 77 -14.74 10.78 -0.64
CA SER A 77 -15.64 9.92 -1.43
C SER A 77 -17.10 10.12 -1.02
N PHE A 78 -17.38 10.13 0.29
CA PHE A 78 -18.73 10.38 0.79
C PHE A 78 -19.24 11.77 0.38
N ALA A 79 -18.47 12.82 0.64
CA ALA A 79 -18.85 14.19 0.28
C ALA A 79 -19.10 14.34 -1.22
N PHE A 80 -18.20 13.80 -2.06
CA PHE A 80 -18.34 13.84 -3.51
C PHE A 80 -19.57 13.09 -4.00
N ASN A 81 -19.75 11.83 -3.57
CA ASN A 81 -20.87 11.01 -4.00
C ASN A 81 -22.21 11.56 -3.52
N THR A 82 -22.30 12.02 -2.28
CA THR A 82 -23.51 12.66 -1.74
C THR A 82 -23.83 13.94 -2.51
N THR A 83 -22.82 14.73 -2.87
CA THR A 83 -23.00 15.93 -3.71
C THR A 83 -23.55 15.55 -5.08
N LEU A 84 -23.03 14.51 -5.73
CA LEU A 84 -23.55 14.02 -7.02
C LEU A 84 -25.01 13.56 -6.90
N ILE A 85 -25.37 12.83 -5.84
CA ILE A 85 -26.74 12.38 -5.61
C ILE A 85 -27.68 13.57 -5.41
N ILE A 86 -27.31 14.54 -4.57
CA ILE A 86 -28.11 15.75 -4.32
C ILE A 86 -28.29 16.54 -5.62
N ASN A 87 -27.22 16.75 -6.39
CA ASN A 87 -27.28 17.44 -7.68
C ASN A 87 -28.19 16.72 -8.67
N SER A 88 -28.15 15.38 -8.70
CA SER A 88 -29.02 14.54 -9.53
C SER A 88 -30.51 14.72 -9.16
N ILE A 89 -30.84 14.65 -7.86
CA ILE A 89 -32.21 14.84 -7.34
C ILE A 89 -32.72 16.25 -7.64
N LEU A 90 -31.91 17.27 -7.38
CA LEU A 90 -32.27 18.67 -7.59
C LEU A 90 -32.25 19.07 -9.07
N LYS A 91 -31.81 18.19 -9.97
CA LYS A 91 -31.58 18.46 -11.41
C LYS A 91 -30.65 19.66 -11.66
N GLN A 92 -29.88 20.09 -10.65
CA GLN A 92 -28.86 21.12 -10.77
C GLN A 92 -27.59 20.51 -11.35
N ASN A 93 -26.93 21.20 -12.28
CA ASN A 93 -25.67 20.75 -12.87
C ASN A 93 -25.72 19.31 -13.40
N ARG A 94 -26.64 19.04 -14.34
CA ARG A 94 -26.63 17.80 -15.12
C ARG A 94 -25.39 17.77 -16.02
N ILE A 95 -24.24 17.47 -15.43
CA ILE A 95 -23.05 17.14 -16.20
C ILE A 95 -23.38 15.81 -16.89
N PRO A 96 -23.44 15.77 -18.23
CA PRO A 96 -23.67 14.52 -18.92
C PRO A 96 -22.56 13.54 -18.55
N VAL A 97 -22.92 12.30 -18.23
CA VAL A 97 -21.94 11.23 -18.08
C VAL A 97 -21.33 10.99 -19.46
N LEU A 98 -20.11 11.47 -19.66
CA LEU A 98 -19.37 11.31 -20.90
C LEU A 98 -18.39 10.15 -20.74
N PHE A 99 -18.66 9.07 -21.47
CA PHE A 99 -17.69 7.99 -21.64
C PHE A 99 -16.72 8.41 -22.75
N THR A 100 -15.49 8.75 -22.37
CA THR A 100 -14.41 9.06 -23.32
C THR A 100 -13.81 7.80 -23.93
N ASN A 101 -13.81 6.71 -23.17
CA ASN A 101 -13.28 5.41 -23.55
C ASN A 101 -13.84 4.31 -22.63
N ILE A 102 -13.83 3.07 -23.12
CA ILE A 102 -14.17 1.88 -22.34
C ILE A 102 -13.00 0.91 -22.43
N THR A 103 -12.42 0.55 -21.30
CA THR A 103 -11.36 -0.46 -21.22
C THR A 103 -11.98 -1.84 -21.04
N THR A 104 -11.76 -2.74 -21.99
CA THR A 104 -12.11 -4.16 -21.88
C THR A 104 -10.87 -4.98 -21.50
N SER A 105 -11.02 -6.29 -21.31
CA SER A 105 -9.89 -7.19 -21.02
C SER A 105 -8.91 -7.33 -22.19
N THR A 106 -9.34 -7.00 -23.41
CA THR A 106 -8.54 -7.15 -24.62
C THR A 106 -8.14 -5.82 -25.24
N ASP A 107 -9.00 -4.80 -25.16
CA ASP A 107 -8.88 -3.59 -25.96
C ASP A 107 -9.38 -2.33 -25.24
N ILE A 108 -9.10 -1.16 -25.83
CA ILE A 108 -9.65 0.13 -25.40
C ILE A 108 -10.56 0.65 -26.51
N ILE A 109 -11.85 0.75 -26.22
CA ILE A 109 -12.86 1.30 -27.13
C ILE A 109 -12.87 2.81 -26.98
N ILE A 110 -12.56 3.54 -28.05
CA ILE A 110 -12.45 5.01 -28.06
C ILE A 110 -13.51 5.65 -28.97
N LEU A 111 -14.08 4.89 -29.91
CA LEU A 111 -15.05 5.39 -30.87
C LEU A 111 -16.42 5.59 -30.22
N LEU A 112 -17.02 6.78 -30.36
CA LEU A 112 -18.26 7.14 -29.68
C LEU A 112 -19.43 6.17 -29.94
N ASN A 113 -19.56 5.65 -31.17
CA ASN A 113 -20.63 4.71 -31.51
C ASN A 113 -20.44 3.35 -30.84
N GLU A 114 -19.20 2.87 -30.79
CA GLU A 114 -18.84 1.61 -30.13
C GLU A 114 -18.99 1.74 -28.61
N ILE A 115 -18.62 2.89 -28.05
CA ILE A 115 -18.86 3.23 -26.65
C ILE A 115 -20.36 3.14 -26.33
N LYS A 116 -21.22 3.80 -27.12
CA LYS A 116 -22.67 3.75 -26.94
C LYS A 116 -23.22 2.32 -27.01
N GLN A 117 -22.74 1.53 -27.97
CA GLN A 117 -23.17 0.14 -28.14
C GLN A 117 -22.71 -0.74 -26.97
N ALA A 118 -21.45 -0.64 -26.57
CA ALA A 118 -20.89 -1.38 -25.44
C ALA A 118 -21.59 -1.00 -24.12
N THR A 119 -21.84 0.29 -23.88
CA THR A 119 -22.62 0.76 -22.73
C THR A 119 -24.03 0.18 -22.74
N ARG A 120 -24.73 0.23 -23.89
CA ARG A 120 -26.08 -0.33 -24.03
C ARG A 120 -26.09 -1.84 -23.74
N GLN A 121 -25.17 -2.59 -24.34
CA GLN A 121 -25.04 -4.03 -24.13
C GLN A 121 -24.74 -4.35 -22.67
N HIS A 122 -23.79 -3.64 -22.05
CA HIS A 122 -23.44 -3.82 -20.64
C HIS A 122 -24.66 -3.67 -19.73
N PHE A 123 -25.42 -2.57 -19.88
CA PHE A 123 -26.63 -2.38 -19.08
C PHE A 123 -27.71 -3.41 -19.39
N GLN A 124 -27.92 -3.78 -20.65
CA GLN A 124 -28.89 -4.82 -21.02
C GLN A 124 -28.54 -6.18 -20.41
N PHE A 125 -27.27 -6.58 -20.43
CA PHE A 125 -26.84 -7.85 -19.83
C PHE A 125 -26.86 -7.79 -18.30
N TRP A 126 -26.48 -6.66 -17.71
CA TRP A 126 -26.49 -6.46 -16.27
C TRP A 126 -27.91 -6.49 -15.68
N THR A 127 -28.89 -5.85 -16.34
CA THR A 127 -30.29 -5.88 -15.89
C THR A 127 -30.98 -7.20 -16.21
N LYS A 128 -30.54 -7.95 -17.23
CA LYS A 128 -31.09 -9.29 -17.53
C LYS A 128 -30.84 -10.32 -16.42
N LEU A 129 -29.76 -10.15 -15.65
CA LEU A 129 -29.44 -11.00 -14.49
C LEU A 129 -30.19 -10.60 -13.20
N ASN A 130 -30.80 -9.41 -13.18
CA ASN A 130 -31.61 -8.91 -12.08
C ASN A 130 -33.03 -8.64 -12.60
N PRO A 131 -33.85 -9.67 -12.86
CA PRO A 131 -35.22 -9.46 -13.29
C PRO A 131 -35.93 -8.53 -12.28
N PRO A 132 -36.73 -7.56 -12.75
CA PRO A 132 -37.44 -6.67 -11.84
C PRO A 132 -38.31 -7.51 -10.91
N ASP A 133 -38.17 -7.25 -9.60
CA ASP A 133 -39.01 -7.87 -8.59
C ASP A 133 -40.45 -7.36 -8.78
N MET A 134 -41.28 -8.16 -9.44
CA MET A 134 -42.67 -7.83 -9.76
C MET A 134 -43.61 -7.90 -8.55
N THR A 135 -43.11 -8.30 -7.37
CA THR A 135 -43.93 -8.49 -6.16
C THR A 135 -44.62 -7.21 -5.69
N TYR A 136 -44.10 -6.03 -6.09
CA TYR A 136 -44.65 -4.72 -5.73
C TYR A 136 -45.19 -3.92 -6.94
N TRP A 137 -45.30 -4.53 -8.13
CA TRP A 137 -45.75 -3.84 -9.35
C TRP A 137 -47.23 -4.07 -9.69
N GLY A 138 -47.97 -4.74 -8.80
CA GLY A 138 -49.42 -4.88 -8.88
C GLY A 138 -50.12 -3.90 -7.94
N GLU A 139 -50.34 -2.67 -8.39
CA GLU A 139 -51.46 -1.80 -8.00
C GLU A 139 -52.05 -1.14 -9.26
#